data_AF-T1AKH9-F1
#
_entry.id   AF-T1AKH9-F1
#
_cell.length_a   1.000
_cell.length_b   1.000
_cell.length_c   1.000
_cell.angle_alpha   90.00
_cell.angle_beta   90.00
_cell.angle_gamma   90.00
#
_symmetry.space_group_name_H-M   'P 1'
#
loop_
_entity.id
_entity.type
_entity.pdbx_description
1 polymer ?
#
loop_
_entity_poly.entity_id
_entity_poly.type
_entity_poly.pdbx_seq_one_letter_code
_entity_poly.pdbx_strand_id
1 'polypeptide(L)'
;MKRTDWGHLPLATREEIEARTGPVRSAVTVCEGRNSALAAVLRTETGRAFVKGLEIDDPGVVAQAREVAVAPYVRGISPRLLWHVRSHGWDVTG
;
A
#
# COMPACT_ATOMS: atom_id res chain seq x y z
N MET A 1 1.44 16.73 1.63
CA MET A 1 0.85 15.60 0.86
C MET A 1 -0.60 15.41 1.29
N LYS A 2 -1.52 15.26 0.34
CA LYS A 2 -2.94 15.02 0.61
C LYS A 2 -3.13 13.54 0.95
N ARG A 3 -3.98 13.23 1.94
CA ARG A 3 -4.36 11.84 2.24
C ARG A 3 -5.32 11.34 1.16
N THR A 4 -5.10 10.12 0.69
CA THR A 4 -5.92 9.43 -0.30
C THR A 4 -6.52 8.20 0.36
N ASP A 5 -7.85 8.17 0.47
CA ASP A 5 -8.57 6.99 0.92
C ASP A 5 -8.53 5.90 -0.15
N TRP A 6 -8.65 4.64 0.28
CA TRP A 6 -8.69 3.48 -0.60
C TRP A 6 -9.61 3.67 -1.81
N GLY A 7 -10.84 4.14 -1.59
CA GLY A 7 -11.84 4.31 -2.66
C GLY A 7 -11.49 5.36 -3.71
N HIS A 8 -10.53 6.23 -3.45
CA HIS A 8 -10.05 7.26 -4.37
C HIS A 8 -8.88 6.79 -5.24
N LEU A 9 -8.34 5.60 -5.01
CA LEU A 9 -7.36 5.00 -5.92
C LEU A 9 -8.00 4.67 -7.28
N PRO A 10 -7.22 4.74 -8.38
CA PRO A 10 -7.67 4.26 -9.68
C PRO A 10 -8.23 2.85 -9.58
N LEU A 11 -9.32 2.57 -10.32
CA LEU A 11 -10.00 1.27 -10.28
C LEU A 11 -9.02 0.13 -10.57
N ALA A 12 -8.20 0.25 -11.62
CA ALA A 12 -7.23 -0.76 -11.99
C ALA A 12 -6.16 -1.01 -10.90
N THR A 13 -5.73 0.03 -10.17
CA THR A 13 -4.83 -0.14 -9.00
C THR A 13 -5.51 -0.95 -7.91
N ARG A 14 -6.81 -0.72 -7.65
CA ARG A 14 -7.58 -1.49 -6.66
C ARG A 14 -7.77 -2.94 -7.10
N GLU A 15 -8.12 -3.18 -8.35
CA GLU A 15 -8.28 -4.53 -8.92
C GLU A 15 -6.99 -5.34 -8.83
N GLU A 16 -5.83 -4.72 -9.10
CA GLU A 16 -4.54 -5.39 -8.95
C GLU A 16 -4.25 -5.79 -7.49
N ILE A 17 -4.62 -4.94 -6.53
CA ILE A 17 -4.44 -5.24 -5.12
C ILE A 17 -5.43 -6.35 -4.68
N GLU A 18 -6.69 -6.27 -5.12
CA GLU A 18 -7.71 -7.30 -4.85
C GLU A 18 -7.35 -8.65 -5.48
N ALA A 19 -6.66 -8.68 -6.62
CA ALA A 19 -6.13 -9.93 -7.19
C ALA A 19 -5.10 -10.63 -6.28
N ARG A 20 -4.49 -9.91 -5.33
CA ARG A 20 -3.47 -10.42 -4.40
C ARG A 20 -4.00 -10.68 -3.00
N THR A 21 -5.01 -9.93 -2.56
CA THR A 21 -5.59 -10.02 -1.22
C THR A 21 -6.98 -10.64 -1.20
N GLY A 22 -7.58 -10.89 -2.36
CA GLY A 22 -9.01 -11.11 -2.51
C GLY A 22 -9.82 -9.80 -2.41
N PRO A 23 -11.14 -9.86 -2.67
CA PRO A 23 -12.00 -8.68 -2.64
C PRO A 23 -11.89 -7.89 -1.32
N VAL A 24 -11.77 -6.56 -1.42
CA VAL A 24 -11.69 -5.67 -0.26
C VAL A 24 -13.11 -5.33 0.20
N ARG A 25 -13.48 -5.82 1.39
CA ARG A 25 -14.81 -5.60 2.00
C ARG A 25 -14.92 -4.24 2.67
N SER A 26 -13.83 -3.74 3.24
CA SER A 26 -13.78 -2.40 3.83
C SER A 26 -12.34 -1.91 3.95
N ALA A 27 -12.16 -0.59 3.98
CA ALA A 27 -10.87 0.04 4.22
C ALA A 27 -11.01 1.11 5.31
N VAL A 28 -10.05 1.14 6.24
CA VAL A 28 -9.96 2.18 7.26
C VAL A 28 -8.67 2.94 7.05
N THR A 29 -8.77 4.22 6.69
CA THR A 29 -7.61 5.11 6.55
C THR A 29 -6.98 5.34 7.91
N VAL A 30 -5.66 5.16 7.99
CA VAL A 30 -4.88 5.42 9.20
C VAL A 30 -4.43 6.87 9.17
N CYS A 31 -4.83 7.65 10.19
CA CYS A 31 -4.48 9.06 10.28
C CYS A 31 -2.99 9.27 10.62
N GLU A 32 -2.39 8.30 11.33
CA GLU A 32 -0.97 8.29 11.70
C GLU A 32 -0.07 7.80 10.54
N GLY A 33 1.12 8.37 10.42
CA GLY A 33 2.04 8.12 9.30
C GLY A 33 2.01 9.26 8.28
N ARG A 34 3.05 10.11 8.30
CA ARG A 34 3.12 11.37 7.54
C ARG A 34 3.74 11.24 6.14
N ASN A 35 4.27 10.06 5.82
CA ASN A 35 5.11 9.84 4.63
C ASN A 35 4.43 9.00 3.54
N SER A 36 3.09 8.86 3.59
CA SER A 36 2.33 8.14 2.56
C SER A 36 1.03 8.85 2.22
N ALA A 37 0.70 8.98 0.93
CA ALA A 37 -0.58 9.52 0.49
C ALA A 37 -1.71 8.54 0.87
N LEU A 38 -1.49 7.23 0.64
CA LEU A 38 -2.34 6.14 1.09
C LEU A 38 -1.71 5.47 2.32
N ALA A 39 -2.48 5.35 3.39
CA ALA A 39 -2.17 4.47 4.52
C ALA A 39 -3.49 3.92 5.06
N ALA A 40 -3.73 2.62 4.94
CA ALA A 40 -5.01 2.03 5.31
C ALA A 40 -4.88 0.59 5.81
N VAL A 41 -5.81 0.17 6.65
CA VAL A 41 -6.03 -1.24 6.95
C VAL A 41 -7.20 -1.73 6.10
N LEU A 42 -6.92 -2.70 5.23
CA LEU A 42 -7.91 -3.37 4.40
C LEU A 42 -8.45 -4.60 5.14
N ARG A 43 -9.77 -4.76 5.13
CA ARG A 43 -10.42 -6.04 5.45
C ARG A 43 -10.77 -6.70 4.12
N THR A 44 -10.15 -7.83 3.86
CA THR A 44 -10.28 -8.59 2.61
C THR A 44 -10.86 -9.96 2.90
N GLU A 45 -11.19 -10.70 1.85
CA GLU A 45 -11.64 -12.08 2.00
C GLU A 45 -10.56 -12.99 2.62
N THR A 46 -9.28 -12.76 2.31
CA THR A 46 -8.18 -13.59 2.83
C THR A 46 -7.66 -13.14 4.21
N GLY A 47 -8.16 -12.02 4.73
CA GLY A 47 -7.78 -11.50 6.04
C GLY A 47 -7.57 -9.98 6.04
N ARG A 48 -6.76 -9.49 6.99
CA ARG A 48 -6.41 -8.07 7.08
C ARG A 48 -5.04 -7.81 6.47
N ALA A 49 -4.92 -6.73 5.71
CA ALA A 49 -3.65 -6.25 5.18
C ALA A 49 -3.48 -4.77 5.51
N PHE A 50 -2.28 -4.36 5.91
CA PHE A 50 -1.93 -2.95 5.96
C PHE A 50 -1.37 -2.56 4.61
N VAL A 51 -1.84 -1.44 4.05
CA VAL A 51 -1.38 -0.94 2.77
C VAL A 51 -0.85 0.47 2.91
N LYS A 52 0.25 0.73 2.23
CA LYS A 52 0.90 2.03 2.13
C LYS A 52 1.11 2.35 0.66
N GLY A 53 0.85 3.58 0.25
CA GLY A 53 1.10 3.99 -1.14
C GLY A 53 1.35 5.47 -1.33
N LEU A 54 1.97 5.77 -2.46
CA LEU A 54 2.36 7.09 -2.92
C LEU A 54 2.07 7.19 -4.42
N GLU A 55 1.83 8.40 -4.91
CA GLU A 55 1.90 8.67 -6.35
C GLU A 55 3.35 8.49 -6.81
N ILE A 56 3.58 7.95 -8.01
CA ILE A 56 4.93 7.61 -8.51
C ILE A 56 5.85 8.83 -8.63
N ASP A 57 5.28 10.02 -8.78
CA ASP A 57 6.02 11.28 -8.89
C ASP A 57 6.22 11.96 -7.53
N ASP A 58 5.71 11.38 -6.43
CA ASP A 58 5.93 11.90 -5.08
C ASP A 58 7.41 11.69 -4.66
N PRO A 59 8.10 12.71 -4.12
CA PRO A 59 9.49 12.56 -3.67
C PRO A 59 9.72 11.42 -2.66
N GLY A 60 8.69 11.02 -1.91
CA GLY A 60 8.71 9.91 -0.97
C GLY A 60 8.88 8.54 -1.62
N VAL A 61 8.65 8.39 -2.93
CA VAL A 61 8.76 7.10 -3.64
C VAL A 61 10.18 6.54 -3.55
N VAL A 62 11.21 7.39 -3.48
CA VAL A 62 12.60 6.93 -3.27
C VAL A 62 12.76 6.24 -1.92
N ALA A 63 12.12 6.76 -0.87
CA ALA A 63 12.16 6.14 0.45
C ALA A 63 11.38 4.82 0.45
N GLN A 64 10.19 4.77 -0.16
CA GLN A 64 9.42 3.54 -0.29
C GLN A 64 10.15 2.47 -1.12
N ALA A 65 10.85 2.86 -2.20
CA ALA A 65 11.68 1.94 -2.97
C ALA A 65 12.81 1.32 -2.14
N ARG A 66 13.40 2.08 -1.22
CA ARG A 66 14.39 1.55 -0.25
C ARG A 66 13.75 0.59 0.74
N GLU A 67 12.56 0.91 1.25
CA GLU A 67 11.78 0.01 2.12
C GLU A 67 11.49 -1.32 1.42
N VAL A 68 11.05 -1.29 0.15
CA VAL A 68 10.82 -2.50 -0.67
C VAL A 68 12.11 -3.29 -0.88
N ALA A 69 13.20 -2.62 -1.23
CA ALA A 69 14.48 -3.27 -1.50
C ALA A 69 15.06 -3.98 -0.25
N VAL A 70 14.86 -3.41 0.95
CA VAL A 70 15.39 -3.99 2.19
C VAL A 70 14.48 -5.06 2.80
N ALA A 71 13.18 -5.06 2.48
CA ALA A 71 12.17 -5.92 3.10
C ALA A 71 12.51 -7.44 3.12
N PRO A 72 13.14 -8.05 2.10
CA PRO A 72 13.52 -9.46 2.15
C PRO A 72 14.56 -9.78 3.23
N TYR A 73 15.39 -8.81 3.62
CA TYR A 73 16.54 -9.00 4.51
C TYR A 73 16.23 -8.73 5.98
N VAL A 74 15.09 -8.10 6.29
CA VAL A 74 14.70 -7.71 7.67
C VAL A 74 13.53 -8.54 8.22
N ARG A 75 13.26 -9.70 7.61
CA ARG A 75 12.24 -10.64 8.08
C ARG A 75 12.54 -11.06 9.53
N GLY A 76 11.51 -11.01 10.39
CA GLY A 76 11.65 -11.28 11.82
C GLY A 76 11.98 -10.04 12.67
N ILE A 77 12.32 -8.91 12.04
CA ILE A 77 12.49 -7.61 12.68
C ILE A 77 11.33 -6.68 12.31
N SER A 78 10.94 -6.66 11.04
CA SER A 78 9.78 -5.90 10.53
C SER A 78 8.65 -6.82 10.06
N PRO A 79 7.42 -6.27 9.90
CA PRO A 79 6.38 -6.94 9.13
C PRO A 79 6.89 -7.37 7.75
N ARG A 80 6.40 -8.51 7.27
CA ARG A 80 6.74 -9.03 5.93
C ARG A 80 6.00 -8.21 4.88
N LEU A 81 6.74 -7.76 3.85
CA LEU A 81 6.16 -7.28 2.60
C LEU A 81 5.52 -8.48 1.86
N LEU A 82 4.20 -8.49 1.75
CA LEU A 82 3.43 -9.53 1.09
C LEU A 82 3.43 -9.32 -0.42
N TRP A 83 3.35 -8.07 -0.87
CA TRP A 83 3.32 -7.70 -2.28
C TRP A 83 3.67 -6.23 -2.51
N HIS A 84 4.01 -5.93 -3.77
CA HIS A 84 4.30 -4.58 -4.25
C HIS A 84 3.63 -4.40 -5.61
N VAL A 85 2.88 -3.31 -5.77
CA VAL A 85 2.10 -2.98 -6.97
C VAL A 85 2.52 -1.60 -7.45
N ARG A 86 2.85 -1.51 -8.74
CA ARG A 86 2.99 -0.23 -9.44
C ARG A 86 1.97 -0.19 -10.57
N SER A 87 0.97 0.66 -10.44
CA SER A 87 -0.17 0.66 -11.36
C SER A 87 -0.83 2.04 -11.41
N HIS A 88 -1.07 2.53 -12.63
CA HIS A 88 -1.86 3.75 -12.90
C HIS A 88 -1.41 4.97 -12.07
N GLY A 89 -0.09 5.20 -12.00
CA GLY A 89 0.48 6.34 -11.29
C GLY A 89 0.68 6.15 -9.79
N TRP A 90 0.44 4.94 -9.26
CA TRP A 90 0.62 4.63 -7.85
C TRP A 90 1.68 3.55 -7.62
N ASP A 91 2.47 3.74 -6.56
CA ASP A 91 3.38 2.75 -5.96
C ASP A 91 2.77 2.34 -4.60
N VAL A 92 2.30 1.10 -4.48
CA VAL A 92 1.57 0.59 -3.31
C VAL A 92 2.21 -0.71 -2.80
N THR A 93 2.45 -0.77 -1.50
CA THR A 93 3.00 -1.92 -0.78
C THR A 93 1.98 -2.47 0.22
N GLY A 94 1.98 -3.78 0.43
CA GLY A 94 1.22 -4.45 1.48
C GLY A 94 1.81 -5.79 1.89
#